data_AF-A0A9D2EBQ1-F1
#
_entry.id   AF-A0A9D2EBQ1-F1
#
_cell.length_a   1.000
_cell.length_b   1.000
_cell.length_c   1.000
_cell.angle_alpha   90.00
_cell.angle_beta   90.00
_cell.angle_gamma   90.00
#
_symmetry.space_group_name_H-M   'P 1'
#
loop_
_entity.id
_entity.type
_entity.pdbx_description
1 polymer ?
#
loop_
_entity_poly.entity_id
_entity_poly.type
_entity_poly.pdbx_seq_one_letter_code
_entity_poly.pdbx_strand_id
1 'polypeptide(L)'
;MRPEHLSLFRMPGRAAVHPDGSWAVVSIARPDTEEDAYPATLWRVDLTDGATTPFSHGWRDTQPEFSPDGRWLAYLRQAKGEKPQLALLDLAGGEPQVLTSHPLGVSGAPVFSPDSTRIAYTARV
;
A
#
# COMPACT_ATOMS: atom_id res chain seq x y z
N MET A 1 14.05 -7.48 -25.51
CA MET A 1 12.84 -7.02 -24.79
C MET A 1 12.04 -6.17 -25.77
N ARG A 2 10.73 -6.42 -25.93
CA ARG A 2 9.87 -5.61 -26.81
C ARG A 2 9.02 -4.65 -25.97
N PRO A 3 8.69 -3.42 -26.43
CA PRO A 3 7.94 -2.46 -25.64
C PRO A 3 6.61 -2.99 -25.11
N GLU A 4 5.89 -3.81 -25.87
CA GLU A 4 4.63 -4.44 -25.47
C GLU A 4 4.76 -5.43 -24.30
N HIS A 5 5.98 -5.84 -23.94
CA HIS A 5 6.23 -6.70 -22.80
C HIS A 5 6.25 -5.94 -21.47
N LEU A 6 6.28 -4.60 -21.49
CA LEU A 6 6.33 -3.78 -20.27
C LEU A 6 5.11 -4.00 -19.36
N SER A 7 3.92 -4.20 -19.93
CA SER A 7 2.67 -4.43 -19.17
C SER A 7 2.62 -5.80 -18.48
N LEU A 8 3.50 -6.73 -18.88
CA LEU A 8 3.61 -8.05 -18.26
C LEU A 8 4.40 -8.01 -16.95
N PHE A 9 5.18 -6.96 -16.68
CA PHE A 9 5.96 -6.87 -15.47
C PHE A 9 5.06 -6.74 -14.23
N ARG A 10 5.51 -7.42 -13.17
CA ARG A 10 5.06 -7.20 -11.80
C ARG A 10 6.27 -6.70 -11.04
N MET A 11 6.17 -5.50 -10.50
CA MET A 11 7.27 -4.84 -9.82
C MET A 11 6.94 -4.79 -8.33
N PRO A 12 7.56 -5.66 -7.50
CA PRO A 12 7.42 -5.56 -6.06
C PRO A 12 8.03 -4.26 -5.57
N GLY A 13 7.25 -3.54 -4.76
CA GLY A 13 7.67 -2.36 -4.04
C GLY A 13 7.88 -2.67 -2.56
N ARG A 14 7.47 -1.73 -1.70
CA ARG A 14 7.61 -1.86 -0.25
C ARG A 14 6.79 -3.06 0.25
N ALA A 15 7.40 -3.82 1.15
CA ALA A 15 6.78 -4.90 1.89
C ALA A 15 6.69 -4.51 3.37
N ALA A 16 5.63 -4.95 4.04
CA ALA A 16 5.47 -4.89 5.48
C ALA A 16 5.12 -6.29 5.98
N VAL A 17 5.83 -6.78 7.00
CA VAL A 17 5.55 -8.07 7.64
C VAL A 17 4.61 -7.81 8.81
N HIS A 18 3.56 -8.62 8.93
CA HIS A 18 2.62 -8.51 10.03
C HIS A 18 3.33 -8.85 11.36
N PRO A 19 2.98 -8.23 12.52
CA PRO A 19 3.71 -8.43 13.76
C PRO A 19 3.78 -9.88 14.27
N ASP A 20 2.81 -10.73 13.89
CA ASP A 20 2.86 -12.17 14.21
C ASP A 20 3.87 -12.98 13.36
N GLY A 21 4.46 -12.37 12.34
CA GLY A 21 5.46 -12.97 11.46
C GLY A 21 4.95 -14.00 10.47
N SER A 22 3.64 -14.28 10.42
CA SER A 22 3.07 -15.35 9.58
C SER A 22 2.75 -14.91 8.15
N TRP A 23 2.59 -13.60 7.90
CA TRP A 23 2.27 -13.07 6.58
C TRP A 23 2.82 -11.65 6.38
N ALA A 24 2.83 -11.19 5.14
CA ALA A 24 3.26 -9.86 4.74
C ALA A 24 2.27 -9.23 3.73
N VAL A 25 2.32 -7.90 3.62
CA VAL A 25 1.69 -7.15 2.55
C VAL A 25 2.77 -6.51 1.68
N VAL A 26 2.66 -6.69 0.36
CA VAL A 26 3.59 -6.15 -0.61
C VAL A 26 2.83 -5.31 -1.63
N SER A 27 3.30 -4.09 -1.90
CA SER A 27 2.78 -3.32 -3.03
C SER A 27 3.32 -3.89 -4.35
N ILE A 28 2.44 -4.21 -5.29
CA ILE A 28 2.81 -4.71 -6.62
C ILE A 28 2.39 -3.69 -7.66
N ALA A 29 3.36 -3.03 -8.27
CA ALA A 29 3.15 -2.12 -9.39
C ALA A 29 3.08 -2.90 -10.71
N ARG A 30 2.18 -2.47 -11.60
CA ARG A 30 1.99 -3.04 -12.93
C ARG A 30 2.05 -1.88 -13.93
N PRO A 31 3.06 -1.81 -14.80
CA PRO A 31 3.11 -0.76 -15.81
C PRO A 31 1.88 -0.82 -16.71
N ASP A 32 1.23 0.32 -16.90
CA ASP A 32 0.15 0.52 -17.86
C ASP A 32 0.64 1.50 -18.92
N THR A 33 0.95 0.97 -20.10
CA THR A 33 1.52 1.75 -21.21
C THR A 33 0.49 2.58 -21.96
N GLU A 34 -0.81 2.24 -21.85
CA GLU A 34 -1.87 3.00 -22.50
C GLU A 34 -2.19 4.26 -21.69
N GLU A 35 -2.16 4.14 -20.36
CA GLU A 35 -2.44 5.24 -19.43
C GLU A 35 -1.19 6.02 -18.98
N ASP A 36 -0.01 5.65 -19.48
CA ASP A 36 1.31 6.17 -19.05
C ASP A 36 1.45 6.20 -17.52
N ALA A 37 1.10 5.09 -16.89
CA ALA A 37 0.94 5.00 -15.44
C ALA A 37 1.58 3.74 -14.84
N TYR A 38 1.80 3.79 -13.53
CA TYR A 38 2.20 2.64 -12.73
C TYR A 38 1.19 2.40 -11.60
N PRO A 39 -0.04 1.93 -11.92
CA PRO A 39 -0.98 1.42 -10.92
C PRO A 39 -0.30 0.43 -9.98
N ALA A 40 -0.71 0.45 -8.72
CA ALA A 40 -0.18 -0.45 -7.72
C ALA A 40 -1.29 -0.92 -6.79
N THR A 41 -1.26 -2.20 -6.47
CA THR A 41 -2.21 -2.83 -5.54
C THR A 41 -1.44 -3.53 -4.46
N LEU A 42 -2.05 -3.64 -3.29
CA LEU A 42 -1.48 -4.42 -2.19
C LEU A 42 -1.83 -5.89 -2.38
N TRP A 43 -0.86 -6.76 -2.11
CA TRP A 43 -1.00 -8.21 -2.14
C TRP A 43 -0.58 -8.77 -0.79
N ARG A 44 -1.39 -9.69 -0.26
CA ARG A 44 -1.02 -10.52 0.88
C ARG A 44 -0.12 -11.64 0.39
N VAL A 45 0.93 -11.92 1.14
CA VAL A 45 1.84 -13.04 0.95
C VAL A 45 1.87 -13.81 2.26
N ASP A 46 1.43 -15.06 2.24
CA ASP A 46 1.64 -15.97 3.36
C ASP A 46 3.11 -16.40 3.39
N LEU A 47 3.76 -16.27 4.55
CA LEU A 47 5.20 -16.53 4.69
C LEU A 47 5.49 -18.00 5.00
N THR A 48 4.47 -18.81 5.28
CA THR A 48 4.63 -20.24 5.57
C THR A 48 4.70 -21.08 4.29
N ASP A 49 3.91 -20.75 3.28
CA ASP A 49 3.82 -21.50 2.02
C ASP A 49 4.04 -20.65 0.75
N GLY A 50 4.14 -19.32 0.88
CA GLY A 50 4.33 -18.39 -0.23
C GLY A 50 3.06 -18.09 -1.03
N ALA A 51 1.87 -18.51 -0.56
CA ALA A 51 0.61 -18.21 -1.22
C ALA A 51 0.38 -16.69 -1.30
N THR A 52 -0.11 -16.21 -2.44
CA THR A 52 -0.37 -14.78 -2.64
C THR A 52 -1.82 -14.51 -3.03
N THR A 53 -2.41 -13.48 -2.44
CA THR A 53 -3.78 -13.06 -2.74
C THR A 53 -3.90 -11.55 -2.86
N PRO A 54 -4.81 -11.03 -3.71
CA PRO A 54 -5.13 -9.60 -3.72
C PRO A 54 -5.57 -9.13 -2.33
N PHE A 55 -5.04 -8.00 -1.87
CA PHE A 55 -5.34 -7.42 -0.57
C PHE A 55 -6.04 -6.06 -0.68
N SER A 56 -5.77 -5.30 -1.74
CA SER A 56 -6.48 -4.06 -2.03
C SER A 56 -6.91 -3.95 -3.49
N HIS A 57 -7.94 -3.13 -3.73
CA HIS A 57 -8.54 -2.89 -5.04
C HIS A 57 -8.42 -1.42 -5.49
N GLY A 58 -7.62 -0.61 -4.80
CA GLY A 58 -7.39 0.79 -5.17
C GLY A 58 -6.57 0.91 -6.47
N TRP A 59 -6.60 2.09 -7.09
CA TRP A 59 -5.83 2.37 -8.31
C TRP A 59 -4.32 2.34 -8.05
N ARG A 60 -3.88 3.03 -7.00
CA ARG A 60 -2.47 3.05 -6.60
C ARG A 60 -2.36 3.10 -5.08
N ASP A 61 -2.33 1.91 -4.48
CA ASP A 61 -2.09 1.67 -3.07
C ASP A 61 -0.63 1.22 -2.86
N THR A 62 0.11 1.93 -2.02
CA THR A 62 1.57 1.75 -1.85
C THR A 62 2.01 1.99 -0.40
N GLN A 63 3.25 1.64 -0.09
CA GLN A 63 3.88 1.88 1.21
C GLN A 63 3.08 1.35 2.41
N PRO A 64 2.72 0.05 2.42
CA PRO A 64 2.06 -0.56 3.56
C PRO A 64 2.94 -0.48 4.80
N GLU A 65 2.32 -0.33 5.98
CA GLU A 65 2.91 -0.42 7.30
C GLU A 65 1.86 -0.97 8.28
N PHE A 66 2.20 -1.99 9.06
CA PHE A 66 1.34 -2.49 10.12
C PHE A 66 1.50 -1.70 11.40
N SER A 67 0.41 -1.56 12.18
CA SER A 67 0.52 -1.12 13.55
C SER A 67 1.23 -2.18 14.41
N PRO A 68 1.98 -1.78 15.47
CA PRO A 68 2.63 -2.71 16.38
C PRO A 68 1.70 -3.74 17.03
N ASP A 69 0.44 -3.37 17.27
CA ASP A 69 -0.59 -4.27 17.80
C ASP A 69 -1.17 -5.24 16.75
N GLY A 70 -0.79 -5.11 15.48
CA GLY A 70 -1.26 -5.95 14.38
C GLY A 70 -2.72 -5.72 13.98
N ARG A 71 -3.40 -4.71 14.52
CA ARG A 71 -4.81 -4.45 14.20
C ARG A 71 -4.98 -3.65 12.90
N TRP A 72 -4.06 -2.77 12.59
CA TRP A 72 -4.22 -1.77 11.55
C TRP A 72 -3.17 -1.92 10.44
N LEU A 73 -3.57 -1.58 9.22
CA LEU A 73 -2.65 -1.32 8.13
C LEU A 73 -2.79 0.12 7.65
N ALA A 74 -1.73 0.91 7.80
CA ALA A 74 -1.60 2.21 7.16
C ALA A 74 -0.92 2.05 5.80
N TYR A 75 -1.35 2.84 4.82
CA TYR A 75 -0.73 2.86 3.50
C TYR A 75 -1.09 4.14 2.76
N LEU A 76 -0.40 4.42 1.65
CA LEU A 76 -0.74 5.54 0.79
C LEU A 76 -1.68 5.09 -0.32
N ARG A 77 -2.86 5.70 -0.38
CA ARG A 77 -3.86 5.50 -1.43
C ARG A 77 -3.89 6.70 -2.36
N GLN A 78 -3.88 6.43 -3.66
CA GLN A 78 -4.01 7.44 -4.70
C GLN A 78 -5.05 6.99 -5.73
N ALA A 79 -6.14 7.75 -5.84
CA ALA A 79 -7.11 7.57 -6.93
C ALA A 79 -6.53 8.09 -8.25
N LYS A 80 -7.13 7.70 -9.38
CA LYS A 80 -6.66 8.11 -10.72
C LYS A 80 -6.72 9.63 -10.84
N GLY A 81 -5.60 10.26 -11.18
CA GLY A 81 -5.47 11.72 -11.29
C GLY A 81 -5.28 12.48 -9.97
N GLU A 82 -5.39 11.82 -8.82
CA GLU A 82 -5.27 12.47 -7.51
C GLU A 82 -3.86 12.36 -6.90
N LYS A 83 -3.65 13.02 -5.76
CA LYS A 83 -2.42 12.91 -4.97
C LYS A 83 -2.55 11.81 -3.91
N PRO A 84 -1.46 11.09 -3.58
CA PRO A 84 -1.50 10.08 -2.53
C PRO A 84 -1.93 10.68 -1.20
N GLN A 85 -2.83 10.00 -0.51
CA GLN A 85 -3.29 10.32 0.83
C GLN A 85 -3.06 9.13 1.76
N LEU A 86 -2.93 9.41 3.06
CA LEU A 86 -2.83 8.36 4.06
C LEU A 86 -4.20 7.68 4.20
N ALA A 87 -4.23 6.36 4.06
CA ALA A 87 -5.37 5.51 4.33
C ALA A 87 -5.05 4.55 5.48
N LEU A 88 -6.08 4.16 6.21
CA LEU A 88 -6.03 3.23 7.34
C LEU A 88 -7.09 2.15 7.14
N LEU A 89 -6.69 0.90 7.28
CA LEU A 89 -7.57 -0.28 7.21
C LEU A 89 -7.55 -1.02 8.54
N ASP A 90 -8.72 -1.34 9.09
CA ASP A 90 -8.87 -2.30 10.19
C ASP A 90 -8.75 -3.71 9.63
N LEU A 91 -7.81 -4.51 10.14
CA LEU A 91 -7.61 -5.89 9.70
C LEU A 91 -8.69 -6.84 10.23
N ALA A 92 -9.51 -6.40 11.19
CA ALA A 92 -10.75 -7.09 11.53
C ALA A 92 -11.80 -7.04 10.39
N GLY A 93 -11.59 -6.17 9.40
CA GLY A 93 -12.42 -6.03 8.21
C GLY A 93 -13.01 -4.63 8.04
N GLY A 94 -13.71 -4.44 6.93
CA GLY A 94 -14.30 -3.15 6.54
C GLY A 94 -13.55 -2.47 5.41
N GLU A 95 -14.05 -1.30 5.02
CA GLU A 95 -13.44 -0.49 3.96
C GLU A 95 -12.34 0.42 4.54
N PRO A 96 -11.24 0.64 3.80
CA PRO A 96 -10.20 1.56 4.23
C PRO A 96 -10.71 3.01 4.36
N GLN A 97 -10.36 3.66 5.45
CA GLN A 97 -10.64 5.07 5.69
C GLN A 97 -9.48 5.95 5.23
N VAL A 98 -9.75 6.97 4.40
CA VAL A 98 -8.76 8.00 4.07
C VAL A 98 -8.70 9.02 5.21
N LEU A 99 -7.51 9.23 5.78
CA LEU A 99 -7.28 10.07 6.96
C LEU A 99 -6.82 11.49 6.62
N THR A 100 -6.38 11.74 5.39
CA THR A 100 -5.80 13.03 4.98
C THR A 100 -6.35 13.54 3.65
N SER A 101 -6.23 14.85 3.44
CA SER A 101 -6.63 15.54 2.21
C SER A 101 -5.63 16.65 1.84
N HIS A 102 -4.33 16.33 1.80
CA HIS A 102 -3.27 17.29 1.52
C HIS A 102 -3.20 17.64 0.03
N PRO A 103 -3.22 18.94 -0.37
CA PRO A 103 -3.24 19.35 -1.78
C PRO A 103 -2.07 18.82 -2.63
N LEU A 104 -0.89 18.70 -2.03
CA LEU A 104 0.32 18.19 -2.70
C LEU A 104 0.62 16.74 -2.33
N GLY A 105 -0.25 16.10 -1.54
CA GLY A 105 -0.17 14.70 -1.16
C GLY A 105 0.77 14.39 0.01
N VAL A 106 0.60 13.17 0.50
CA VAL A 106 1.48 12.49 1.44
C VAL A 106 2.58 11.77 0.65
N SER A 107 3.79 11.77 1.19
CA SER A 107 4.95 11.09 0.62
C SER A 107 5.68 10.30 1.70
N GLY A 108 6.54 9.38 1.26
CA GLY A 108 7.28 8.50 2.17
C GLY A 108 6.37 7.51 2.92
N ALA A 109 7.01 6.63 3.68
CA ALA A 109 6.32 5.58 4.40
C ALA A 109 5.72 6.15 5.69
N PRO A 110 4.43 5.92 5.98
CA PRO A 110 3.91 6.21 7.30
C PRO A 110 4.57 5.28 8.33
N VAL A 111 4.66 5.74 9.58
CA VAL A 111 5.12 4.93 10.70
C VAL A 111 4.18 5.09 11.88
N PHE A 112 3.87 3.97 12.55
CA PHE A 112 3.05 3.98 13.75
C PHE A 112 3.85 4.34 14.99
N SER A 113 3.20 4.96 15.98
CA SER A 113 3.72 5.03 17.33
C SER A 113 3.79 3.62 17.95
N PRO A 114 4.72 3.37 18.89
CA PRO A 114 4.84 2.06 19.55
C PRO A 114 3.55 1.59 20.25
N ASP A 115 2.72 2.52 20.70
CA ASP A 115 1.42 2.26 21.34
C ASP A 115 0.26 2.06 20.34
N SER A 116 0.53 2.08 19.03
CA SER A 116 -0.46 1.95 17.94
C SER A 116 -1.53 3.04 17.88
N THR A 117 -1.40 4.14 18.63
CA THR A 117 -2.43 5.20 18.71
C THR A 117 -2.24 6.36 17.73
N ARG A 118 -1.05 6.51 17.13
CA ARG A 118 -0.71 7.62 16.25
C ARG A 118 0.06 7.14 15.03
N ILE A 119 -0.03 7.91 13.95
CA ILE A 119 0.72 7.70 12.72
C ILE A 119 1.48 8.99 12.41
N ALA A 120 2.79 8.88 12.20
CA ALA A 120 3.60 9.94 11.63
C ALA A 120 3.73 9.74 10.12
N TYR A 121 3.65 10.83 9.37
CA TYR A 121 3.74 10.85 7.91
C TYR A 121 4.35 12.18 7.44
N THR A 122 4.89 12.20 6.22
CA THR A 122 5.37 13.44 5.60
C THR A 122 4.42 13.89 4.51
N ALA A 123 4.11 15.18 4.47
CA ALA A 123 3.28 15.77 3.43
C ALA A 123 3.93 17.06 2.96
N ARG A 124 3.68 17.40 1.69
CA ARG A 124 4.04 18.71 1.17
C ARG A 124 2.82 19.63 1.35
N VAL A 125 3.05 20.82 1.90
CA VAL A 125 2.05 21.85 2.12
C VAL A 125 2.27 23.03 1.20
#